data_AF-A0A962IYP8-F1
#
_entry.id   AF-A0A962IYP8-F1
#
_cell.length_a   1.000
_cell.length_b   1.000
_cell.length_c   1.000
_cell.angle_alpha   90.00
_cell.angle_beta   90.00
_cell.angle_gamma   90.00
#
_symmetry.space_group_name_H-M   'P 1'
#
loop_
_entity.id
_entity.type
_entity.pdbx_description
1 polymer ?
#
loop_
_entity_poly.entity_id
_entity_poly.type
_entity_poly.pdbx_seq_one_letter_code
_entity_poly.pdbx_strand_id
1 'polypeptide(L)'
;MTARKSPRKRLFHAPAIGLYGLTLLWGLVVQAAQAAEDPIANGRKGPLRPDFSGSWEKDFARSDRWEEELQRTIDQINRELERAQGRGDAGGLGMSSPRRGAGNLIAHARLAEMITRQSTLRIVQNDSEVRIERQGDSALICSTAANADLDSFSSPHGSEYCGWDRQQLVFQISLTDGVLIEHRFSVDPGGESLSMMTRVGSRNSLSFNLITFYNAYDAPEDAIHCVQTLSRGRVCSALGPEDEEP
;
A
#
# COMPACT_ATOMS: atom_id res chain seq x y z
N MET A 1 20.93 -60.22 17.98
CA MET A 1 20.49 -61.42 18.73
C MET A 1 20.91 -61.28 20.18
N THR A 2 20.13 -61.81 21.13
CA THR A 2 20.49 -62.19 22.54
C THR A 2 21.34 -61.21 23.39
N ALA A 3 20.91 -60.48 24.42
CA ALA A 3 19.97 -60.68 25.56
C ALA A 3 20.67 -60.95 26.92
N ARG A 4 20.11 -60.35 28.00
CA ARG A 4 20.46 -60.49 29.45
C ARG A 4 21.81 -59.84 29.87
N LYS A 5 22.00 -59.32 31.10
CA LYS A 5 21.36 -59.60 32.40
C LYS A 5 21.55 -58.41 33.40
N SER A 6 20.53 -58.05 34.18
CA SER A 6 20.64 -57.34 35.49
C SER A 6 20.82 -58.40 36.62
N PRO A 7 20.81 -58.17 37.97
CA PRO A 7 20.69 -56.93 38.79
C PRO A 7 21.53 -56.89 40.12
N ARG A 8 21.33 -55.86 40.96
CA ARG A 8 21.24 -55.86 42.47
C ARG A 8 20.97 -54.40 42.93
N LYS A 9 19.93 -54.01 43.70
CA LYS A 9 19.39 -54.45 45.02
C LYS A 9 20.40 -54.25 46.16
N ARG A 10 20.13 -53.70 47.36
CA ARG A 10 18.91 -53.25 48.11
C ARG A 10 19.24 -51.90 48.86
N LEU A 11 18.51 -51.28 49.81
CA LEU A 11 17.18 -51.43 50.47
C LEU A 11 16.74 -50.05 51.07
N PHE A 12 15.63 -50.05 51.84
CA PHE A 12 15.08 -49.09 52.83
C PHE A 12 13.93 -48.20 52.34
N HIS A 13 12.77 -48.15 52.99
CA HIS A 13 11.99 -49.04 53.86
C HIS A 13 10.65 -48.26 54.03
N ALA A 14 9.50 -48.88 53.74
CA ALA A 14 8.19 -48.31 54.08
C ALA A 14 7.78 -48.74 55.52
N PRO A 15 6.78 -48.08 56.11
CA PRO A 15 5.45 -48.70 56.24
C PRO A 15 4.34 -47.80 55.65
N ALA A 16 3.38 -48.32 54.88
CA ALA A 16 2.16 -49.06 55.31
C ALA A 16 1.04 -48.09 55.76
N ILE A 17 0.11 -47.73 54.87
CA ILE A 17 -1.20 -48.40 54.57
C ILE A 17 -2.36 -47.73 55.34
N GLY A 18 -3.32 -47.21 54.57
CA GLY A 18 -4.64 -46.76 55.02
C GLY A 18 -5.53 -46.59 53.77
N LEU A 19 -6.47 -47.50 53.55
CA LEU A 19 -7.29 -47.59 52.34
C LEU A 19 -8.57 -46.71 52.42
N TYR A 20 -9.39 -46.79 51.36
CA TYR A 20 -10.72 -46.18 51.17
C TYR A 20 -10.70 -44.68 50.78
N GLY A 21 -11.34 -44.25 49.69
CA GLY A 21 -12.05 -44.99 48.64
C GLY A 21 -12.71 -44.04 47.62
N LEU A 22 -13.00 -44.56 46.42
CA LEU A 22 -13.88 -44.01 45.36
C LEU A 22 -14.10 -42.47 45.29
N THR A 23 -13.63 -41.84 44.21
CA THR A 23 -14.49 -41.53 43.03
C THR A 23 -13.65 -40.95 41.88
N LEU A 24 -13.97 -41.34 40.64
CA LEU A 24 -13.44 -40.67 39.45
C LEU A 24 -14.24 -39.39 39.21
N LEU A 25 -13.55 -38.28 38.97
CA LEU A 25 -14.09 -37.14 38.22
C LEU A 25 -12.97 -36.58 37.34
N TRP A 26 -12.83 -37.16 36.15
CA TRP A 26 -12.05 -36.56 35.06
C TRP A 26 -12.79 -35.30 34.59
N GLY A 27 -12.38 -34.14 35.10
CA GLY A 27 -12.85 -32.85 34.63
C GLY A 27 -12.33 -32.57 33.22
N LEU A 28 -13.11 -32.97 32.21
CA LEU A 28 -12.94 -32.51 30.83
C LEU A 28 -13.20 -30.99 30.79
N VAL A 29 -12.14 -30.20 30.88
CA VAL A 29 -12.19 -28.77 30.59
C VAL A 29 -12.28 -28.61 29.07
N VAL A 30 -13.51 -28.70 28.55
CA VAL A 30 -13.82 -28.31 27.18
C VAL A 30 -13.69 -26.80 27.11
N GLN A 31 -12.53 -26.31 26.68
CA GLN A 31 -12.41 -24.94 26.21
C GLN A 31 -13.23 -24.82 24.92
N ALA A 32 -14.42 -24.23 25.04
CA ALA A 32 -15.17 -23.77 23.89
C ALA A 32 -14.34 -22.65 23.23
N ALA A 33 -13.62 -23.01 22.17
CA ALA A 33 -13.08 -22.03 21.25
C ALA A 33 -14.28 -21.33 20.60
N GLN A 34 -14.61 -20.13 21.09
CA GLN A 34 -15.50 -19.24 20.38
C GLN A 34 -14.76 -18.79 19.12
N ALA A 35 -15.02 -19.51 18.02
CA ALA A 35 -14.72 -19.00 16.70
C ALA A 35 -15.53 -17.70 16.56
N ALA A 36 -14.84 -16.58 16.35
CA ALA A 36 -15.52 -15.38 15.92
C ALA A 36 -16.14 -15.67 14.55
N GLU A 37 -17.46 -15.61 14.47
CA GLU A 37 -18.18 -15.72 13.20
C GLU A 37 -17.79 -14.51 12.34
N ASP A 38 -16.90 -14.74 11.37
CA ASP A 38 -16.38 -13.69 10.49
C ASP A 38 -17.47 -13.34 9.45
N PRO A 39 -18.11 -12.15 9.51
CA PRO A 39 -19.39 -11.91 8.81
C PRO A 39 -19.27 -11.84 7.29
N ILE A 40 -18.06 -11.92 6.72
CA ILE A 40 -17.78 -11.85 5.27
C ILE A 40 -17.45 -13.26 4.70
N ALA A 41 -17.98 -14.33 5.31
CA ALA A 41 -17.80 -15.72 4.84
C ALA A 41 -18.74 -16.16 3.69
N ASN A 42 -19.39 -15.23 2.98
CA ASN A 42 -20.20 -15.53 1.79
C ASN A 42 -19.33 -15.62 0.52
N GLY A 43 -18.70 -16.76 0.30
CA GLY A 43 -18.23 -17.20 -1.02
C GLY A 43 -16.91 -16.64 -1.57
N ARG A 44 -16.27 -15.64 -0.94
CA ARG A 44 -14.99 -15.09 -1.42
C ARG A 44 -13.83 -16.08 -1.25
N LYS A 45 -13.33 -16.64 -2.37
CA LYS A 45 -12.06 -17.38 -2.42
C LYS A 45 -10.90 -16.43 -2.74
N GLY A 46 -10.22 -15.94 -1.72
CA GLY A 46 -9.01 -15.13 -1.85
C GLY A 46 -8.61 -14.50 -0.52
N PRO A 47 -7.37 -13.99 -0.36
CA PRO A 47 -7.02 -13.17 0.79
C PRO A 47 -7.94 -11.94 0.88
N LEU A 48 -8.19 -11.46 2.09
CA LEU A 48 -9.02 -10.28 2.34
C LEU A 48 -8.29 -9.02 1.82
N ARG A 49 -8.46 -8.72 0.52
CA ARG A 49 -8.08 -7.43 -0.07
C ARG A 49 -8.82 -6.32 0.67
N PRO A 50 -8.14 -5.25 1.13
CA PRO A 50 -8.80 -4.09 1.70
C PRO A 50 -9.74 -3.42 0.71
N ASP A 51 -10.73 -2.69 1.22
CA ASP A 51 -11.58 -1.83 0.43
C ASP A 51 -11.02 -0.41 0.44
N PHE A 52 -10.77 0.14 -0.75
CA PHE A 52 -10.30 1.52 -0.93
C PHE A 52 -11.45 2.46 -1.34
N SER A 53 -12.66 1.93 -1.55
CA SER A 53 -13.83 2.67 -2.03
C SER A 53 -14.13 3.90 -1.18
N GLY A 54 -14.50 5.00 -1.85
CA GLY A 54 -14.94 6.22 -1.20
C GLY A 54 -14.26 7.47 -1.75
N SER A 55 -14.55 8.59 -1.07
CA SER A 55 -14.00 9.90 -1.39
C SER A 55 -12.98 10.30 -0.34
N TRP A 56 -11.83 10.80 -0.79
CA TRP A 56 -10.64 11.03 0.02
C TRP A 56 -10.12 12.46 -0.17
N GLU A 57 -9.99 13.23 0.91
CA GLU A 57 -9.45 14.60 0.88
C GLU A 57 -8.06 14.65 1.53
N LYS A 58 -7.14 15.38 0.91
CA LYS A 58 -5.71 15.45 1.27
C LYS A 58 -5.51 16.14 2.62
N ASP A 59 -4.89 15.41 3.54
CA ASP A 59 -4.44 15.96 4.81
C ASP A 59 -3.13 16.72 4.60
N PHE A 60 -3.22 18.04 4.40
CA PHE A 60 -2.06 18.92 4.21
C PHE A 60 -1.16 19.07 5.45
N ALA A 61 -1.60 18.64 6.64
CA ALA A 61 -0.81 18.70 7.87
C ALA A 61 0.02 17.42 8.08
N ARG A 62 -0.49 16.26 7.64
CA ARG A 62 0.20 14.97 7.68
C ARG A 62 1.02 14.66 6.42
N SER A 63 0.63 15.21 5.27
CA SER A 63 1.32 14.97 3.99
C SER A 63 2.69 15.65 3.92
N ASP A 64 3.62 14.99 3.25
CA ASP A 64 4.95 15.52 2.97
C ASP A 64 4.90 16.79 2.11
N ARG A 65 5.84 17.70 2.35
CA ARG A 65 6.08 18.89 1.54
C ARG A 65 7.32 18.69 0.69
N TRP A 66 7.19 18.77 -0.63
CA TRP A 66 8.24 18.33 -1.54
C TRP A 66 9.55 19.12 -1.41
N GLU A 67 9.50 20.43 -1.10
CA GLU A 67 10.70 21.24 -0.84
C GLU A 67 11.43 20.76 0.42
N GLU A 68 10.68 20.44 1.48
CA GLU A 68 11.23 20.00 2.75
C GLU A 68 11.83 18.59 2.64
N GLU A 69 11.17 17.66 1.94
CA GLU A 69 11.73 16.33 1.64
C GLU A 69 12.95 16.41 0.72
N LEU A 70 12.92 17.29 -0.30
CA LEU A 70 14.06 17.49 -1.21
C LEU A 70 15.27 18.01 -0.44
N GLN A 71 15.08 19.02 0.42
CA GLN A 71 16.15 19.56 1.24
C GLN A 71 16.68 18.50 2.22
N ARG A 72 15.80 17.77 2.92
CA ARG A 72 16.18 16.67 3.82
C ARG A 72 16.96 15.56 3.10
N THR A 73 16.57 15.23 1.87
CA THR A 73 17.27 14.26 1.01
C THR A 73 18.65 14.76 0.58
N ILE A 74 18.77 16.02 0.14
CA ILE A 74 20.05 16.65 -0.22
C ILE A 74 21.00 16.67 0.98
N ASP A 75 20.52 17.05 2.16
CA ASP A 75 21.32 17.09 3.38
C ASP A 75 21.75 15.69 3.83
N GLN A 76 20.91 14.67 3.63
CA GLN A 76 21.31 13.28 3.85
C GLN A 76 22.46 12.88 2.92
N ILE A 77 22.32 13.12 1.61
CA ILE A 77 23.36 12.80 0.61
C ILE A 77 24.68 13.48 1.00
N ASN A 78 24.67 14.78 1.30
CA ASN A 78 25.88 15.51 1.70
C ASN A 78 26.58 14.88 2.91
N ARG A 79 25.83 14.53 3.96
CA ARG A 79 26.36 13.84 5.15
C ARG A 79 26.87 12.41 4.88
N GLU A 80 26.39 11.74 3.83
CA GLU A 80 26.92 10.45 3.39
C GLU A 80 28.25 10.62 2.64
N LEU A 81 28.37 11.66 1.81
CA LEU A 81 29.60 11.99 1.07
C LEU A 81 30.75 12.41 1.98
N GLU A 82 30.48 13.22 3.00
CA GLU A 82 31.47 13.62 4.00
C GLU A 82 32.02 12.40 4.76
N ARG A 83 31.16 11.46 5.15
CA ARG A 83 31.56 10.21 5.80
C ARG A 83 32.35 9.27 4.89
N ALA A 84 32.05 9.25 3.59
CA ALA A 84 32.82 8.49 2.61
C ALA A 84 34.23 9.07 2.43
N GLN A 85 34.34 10.40 2.31
CA GLN A 85 35.63 11.09 2.15
C GLN A 85 36.50 10.98 3.41
N GLY A 86 35.91 11.11 4.60
CA GLY A 86 36.63 10.97 5.88
C GLY A 86 37.16 9.56 6.19
N ARG A 87 36.78 8.54 5.40
CA ARG A 87 37.25 7.16 5.59
C ARG A 87 38.56 6.81 4.87
N GLY A 88 39.12 7.72 4.07
CA GLY A 88 40.43 7.53 3.42
C GLY A 88 40.46 6.49 2.29
N ASP A 89 39.32 5.87 1.97
CA ASP A 89 39.20 4.77 1.00
C ASP A 89 39.14 5.29 -0.45
N ALA A 90 40.12 6.13 -0.82
CA ALA A 90 40.26 6.76 -2.13
C ALA A 90 40.89 5.80 -3.17
N GLY A 91 40.48 4.52 -3.15
CA GLY A 91 41.20 3.42 -3.80
C GLY A 91 40.31 2.30 -4.36
N GLY A 92 39.10 2.62 -4.87
CA GLY A 92 38.18 1.61 -5.39
C GLY A 92 37.20 2.14 -6.44
N LEU A 93 37.31 1.63 -7.67
CA LEU A 93 36.44 1.92 -8.82
C LEU A 93 34.95 1.62 -8.54
N GLY A 94 34.05 2.57 -8.82
CA GLY A 94 32.60 2.34 -8.75
C GLY A 94 31.80 3.48 -9.40
N MET A 95 31.06 3.19 -10.47
CA MET A 95 30.40 4.21 -11.28
C MET A 95 29.08 4.74 -10.67
N SER A 96 29.16 5.88 -10.00
CA SER A 96 28.11 6.93 -10.06
C SER A 96 28.62 8.17 -9.34
N SER A 97 28.78 9.30 -10.06
CA SER A 97 29.12 10.56 -9.38
C SER A 97 27.86 11.06 -8.66
N PRO A 98 27.88 11.23 -7.32
CA PRO A 98 26.69 11.63 -6.56
C PRO A 98 26.10 12.97 -7.04
N ARG A 99 26.98 13.86 -7.52
CA ARG A 99 26.62 15.14 -8.13
C ARG A 99 25.81 15.02 -9.43
N ARG A 100 25.95 13.93 -10.19
CA ARG A 100 25.09 13.63 -11.36
C ARG A 100 23.72 13.07 -10.95
N GLY A 101 23.63 12.36 -9.82
CA GLY A 101 22.35 11.94 -9.25
C GLY A 101 21.51 13.12 -8.73
N ALA A 102 22.16 14.12 -8.11
CA ALA A 102 21.50 15.28 -7.51
C ALA A 102 20.76 16.18 -8.52
N GLY A 103 21.28 16.35 -9.75
CA GLY A 103 20.59 17.14 -10.78
C GLY A 103 19.25 16.54 -11.19
N ASN A 104 19.16 15.21 -11.26
CA ASN A 104 17.92 14.52 -11.60
C ASN A 104 16.95 14.43 -10.40
N LEU A 105 17.46 14.44 -9.17
CA LEU A 105 16.63 14.44 -7.96
C LEU A 105 15.66 15.63 -7.91
N ILE A 106 16.09 16.83 -8.31
CA ILE A 106 15.22 18.03 -8.37
C ILE A 106 14.12 17.87 -9.43
N ALA A 107 14.45 17.27 -10.59
CA ALA A 107 13.47 16.99 -11.64
C ALA A 107 12.44 15.96 -11.18
N HIS A 108 12.88 14.89 -10.52
CA HIS A 108 12.00 13.89 -9.91
C HIS A 108 11.10 14.49 -8.82
N ALA A 109 11.63 15.39 -7.98
CA ALA A 109 10.86 16.03 -6.92
C ALA A 109 9.74 16.94 -7.49
N ARG A 110 10.05 17.72 -8.53
CA ARG A 110 9.04 18.52 -9.25
C ARG A 110 8.01 17.65 -9.97
N LEU A 111 8.42 16.54 -10.57
CA LEU A 111 7.48 15.61 -11.20
C LEU A 111 6.58 14.95 -10.15
N ALA A 112 7.13 14.56 -8.98
CA ALA A 112 6.37 14.01 -7.87
C ALA A 112 5.35 15.00 -7.31
N GLU A 113 5.72 16.28 -7.11
CA GLU A 113 4.78 17.34 -6.75
C GLU A 113 3.66 17.45 -7.80
N MET A 114 4.02 17.63 -9.08
CA MET A 114 3.05 17.84 -10.15
C MET A 114 2.05 16.70 -10.27
N ILE A 115 2.44 15.43 -10.10
CA ILE A 115 1.53 14.27 -10.19
C ILE A 115 0.76 13.97 -8.90
N THR A 116 1.09 14.62 -7.78
CA THR A 116 0.41 14.47 -6.47
C THR A 116 -0.25 15.76 -5.96
N ARG A 117 -0.37 16.77 -6.85
CA ARG A 117 -0.95 18.09 -6.59
C ARG A 117 -2.45 18.05 -6.24
N GLN A 118 -3.14 16.95 -6.54
CA GLN A 118 -4.59 16.83 -6.38
C GLN A 118 -4.95 16.76 -4.89
N SER A 119 -5.91 17.58 -4.47
CA SER A 119 -6.43 17.59 -3.10
C SER A 119 -7.47 16.51 -2.84
N THR A 120 -8.10 15.96 -3.88
CA THR A 120 -9.17 14.96 -3.75
C THR A 120 -8.95 13.75 -4.65
N LEU A 121 -9.23 12.56 -4.13
CA LEU A 121 -9.35 11.32 -4.88
C LEU A 121 -10.77 10.77 -4.72
N ARG A 122 -11.28 10.11 -5.76
CA ARG A 122 -12.50 9.29 -5.69
C ARG A 122 -12.15 7.88 -6.13
N ILE A 123 -12.32 6.91 -5.26
CA ILE A 123 -11.99 5.51 -5.54
C ILE A 123 -13.28 4.71 -5.67
N VAL A 124 -13.42 4.03 -6.80
CA VAL A 124 -14.48 3.06 -7.05
C VAL A 124 -13.83 1.68 -7.16
N GLN A 125 -14.16 0.78 -6.24
CA GLN A 125 -13.65 -0.59 -6.25
C GLN A 125 -14.83 -1.58 -6.34
N ASN A 126 -14.69 -2.54 -7.25
CA ASN A 126 -15.61 -3.66 -7.43
C ASN A 126 -14.80 -4.97 -7.54
N ASP A 127 -15.47 -6.12 -7.70
CA ASP A 127 -14.80 -7.42 -7.76
C ASP A 127 -13.80 -7.59 -8.93
N SER A 128 -13.92 -6.75 -9.97
CA SER A 128 -13.15 -6.82 -11.22
C SER A 128 -12.25 -5.62 -11.50
N GLU A 129 -12.45 -4.47 -10.84
CA GLU A 129 -11.68 -3.24 -11.08
C GLU A 129 -11.57 -2.37 -9.82
N VAL A 130 -10.41 -1.76 -9.61
CA VAL A 130 -10.21 -0.57 -8.77
C VAL A 130 -9.86 0.60 -9.67
N ARG A 131 -10.66 1.66 -9.57
CA ARG A 131 -10.52 2.89 -10.35
C ARG A 131 -10.30 4.07 -9.42
N ILE A 132 -9.16 4.72 -9.53
CA ILE A 132 -8.78 5.90 -8.75
C ILE A 132 -8.89 7.13 -9.64
N GLU A 133 -9.95 7.90 -9.46
CA GLU A 133 -10.17 9.16 -10.16
C GLU A 133 -9.50 10.32 -9.41
N ARG A 134 -8.92 11.23 -10.19
CA ARG A 134 -8.06 12.32 -9.69
C ARG A 134 -8.47 13.61 -10.40
N GLN A 135 -8.71 14.67 -9.64
CA GLN A 135 -9.20 15.91 -10.23
C GLN A 135 -8.19 16.50 -11.21
N GLY A 136 -8.57 16.59 -12.49
CA GLY A 136 -7.75 17.22 -13.54
C GLY A 136 -6.64 16.35 -14.13
N ASP A 137 -6.57 15.05 -13.82
CA ASP A 137 -5.63 14.09 -14.41
C ASP A 137 -6.35 12.80 -14.84
N SER A 138 -5.65 11.87 -15.51
CA SER A 138 -6.22 10.56 -15.85
C SER A 138 -6.46 9.70 -14.59
N ALA A 139 -7.56 8.94 -14.62
CA ALA A 139 -7.80 7.91 -13.61
C ALA A 139 -6.75 6.79 -13.71
N LEU A 140 -6.28 6.30 -12.56
CA LEU A 140 -5.49 5.07 -12.50
C LEU A 140 -6.48 3.90 -12.44
N ILE A 141 -6.31 2.89 -13.30
CA ILE A 141 -7.26 1.78 -13.45
C ILE A 141 -6.50 0.48 -13.26
N CYS A 142 -6.97 -0.35 -12.31
CA CYS A 142 -6.40 -1.67 -12.08
C CYS A 142 -7.49 -2.71 -12.09
N SER A 143 -7.49 -3.62 -13.06
CA SER A 143 -8.40 -4.75 -12.97
C SER A 143 -7.92 -5.74 -11.89
N THR A 144 -8.86 -6.39 -11.24
CA THR A 144 -8.63 -7.29 -10.12
C THR A 144 -9.17 -8.69 -10.37
N ALA A 145 -9.64 -8.93 -11.61
CA ALA A 145 -10.17 -10.18 -12.10
C ALA A 145 -9.11 -11.29 -12.08
N ALA A 146 -9.53 -12.52 -11.75
CA ALA A 146 -8.60 -13.64 -11.53
C ALA A 146 -7.79 -14.08 -12.76
N ASN A 147 -8.17 -13.63 -13.95
CA ASN A 147 -7.53 -13.95 -15.23
C ASN A 147 -6.96 -12.69 -15.93
N ALA A 148 -6.81 -11.58 -15.20
CA ALA A 148 -6.15 -10.41 -15.74
C ALA A 148 -4.64 -10.64 -15.73
N ASP A 149 -4.10 -10.98 -16.91
CA ASP A 149 -2.66 -11.10 -17.16
C ASP A 149 -1.99 -9.72 -17.00
N LEU A 150 -1.67 -9.34 -15.74
CA LEU A 150 -1.01 -8.10 -15.34
C LEU A 150 -1.47 -6.87 -16.14
N ASP A 151 -2.59 -6.27 -15.73
CA ASP A 151 -3.21 -5.14 -16.44
C ASP A 151 -2.16 -4.09 -16.83
N SER A 152 -1.86 -4.09 -18.13
CA SER A 152 -0.77 -3.34 -18.71
C SER A 152 -1.31 -2.43 -19.79
N PHE A 153 -1.54 -1.17 -19.42
CA PHE A 153 -1.74 -0.14 -20.43
C PHE A 153 -0.40 0.15 -21.10
N SER A 154 -0.39 0.30 -22.43
CA SER A 154 0.83 0.56 -23.19
C SER A 154 0.54 1.51 -24.34
N SER A 155 1.40 2.52 -24.49
CA SER A 155 1.26 3.61 -25.46
C SER A 155 2.62 4.08 -25.97
N PRO A 156 2.67 4.89 -27.04
CA PRO A 156 3.91 5.55 -27.50
C PRO A 156 4.55 6.50 -26.47
N HIS A 157 3.87 6.83 -25.37
CA HIS A 157 4.37 7.74 -24.32
C HIS A 157 4.82 7.00 -23.05
N GLY A 158 4.51 5.71 -22.93
CA GLY A 158 4.86 4.88 -21.78
C GLY A 158 3.90 3.73 -21.58
N SER A 159 4.19 2.89 -20.60
CA SER A 159 3.32 1.81 -20.13
C SER A 159 3.03 1.94 -18.63
N GLU A 160 1.88 1.45 -18.21
CA GLU A 160 1.43 1.42 -16.82
C GLU A 160 1.06 -0.03 -16.48
N TYR A 161 1.53 -0.52 -15.34
CA TYR A 161 1.18 -1.82 -14.77
C TYR A 161 0.60 -1.61 -13.38
N CYS A 162 -0.33 -2.45 -12.96
CA CYS A 162 -0.85 -2.42 -11.60
C CYS A 162 -0.87 -3.80 -10.94
N GLY A 163 -1.08 -3.84 -9.63
CA GLY A 163 -1.35 -5.08 -8.91
C GLY A 163 -1.36 -4.93 -7.39
N TRP A 164 -1.50 -6.07 -6.71
CA TRP A 164 -1.56 -6.15 -5.26
C TRP A 164 -0.22 -6.58 -4.66
N ASP A 165 0.39 -5.75 -3.80
CA ASP A 165 1.48 -6.14 -2.91
C ASP A 165 0.93 -6.29 -1.48
N ARG A 166 0.59 -7.54 -1.11
CA ARG A 166 -0.09 -7.88 0.16
C ARG A 166 -1.42 -7.13 0.32
N GLN A 167 -1.43 -6.05 1.08
CA GLN A 167 -2.59 -5.18 1.35
C GLN A 167 -2.47 -3.82 0.65
N GLN A 168 -1.38 -3.59 -0.09
CA GLN A 168 -1.16 -2.35 -0.84
C GLN A 168 -1.59 -2.54 -2.29
N LEU A 169 -2.29 -1.55 -2.84
CA LEU A 169 -2.51 -1.45 -4.29
C LEU A 169 -1.36 -0.65 -4.89
N VAL A 170 -0.68 -1.22 -5.89
CA VAL A 170 0.53 -0.65 -6.48
C VAL A 170 0.29 -0.37 -7.97
N PHE A 171 0.67 0.81 -8.42
CA PHE A 171 0.74 1.21 -9.82
C PHE A 171 2.18 1.56 -10.17
N GLN A 172 2.65 1.13 -11.33
CA GLN A 172 4.00 1.36 -11.84
C GLN A 172 3.93 1.86 -13.29
N ILE A 173 4.22 3.15 -13.48
CA ILE A 173 4.18 3.83 -14.77
C ILE A 173 5.63 4.04 -15.26
N SER A 174 5.95 3.50 -16.44
CA SER A 174 7.24 3.64 -17.12
C SER A 174 7.10 4.57 -18.32
N LEU A 175 7.73 5.74 -18.26
CA LEU A 175 7.72 6.73 -19.34
C LEU A 175 8.82 6.42 -20.38
N THR A 176 8.65 6.89 -21.62
CA THR A 176 9.59 6.58 -22.71
C THR A 176 10.97 7.23 -22.60
N ASP A 177 11.12 8.24 -21.73
CA ASP A 177 12.42 8.83 -21.36
C ASP A 177 13.20 7.97 -20.33
N GLY A 178 12.61 6.88 -19.83
CA GLY A 178 13.18 6.00 -18.83
C GLY A 178 12.94 6.44 -17.38
N VAL A 179 12.05 7.42 -17.15
CA VAL A 179 11.50 7.73 -15.83
C VAL A 179 10.50 6.65 -15.41
N LEU A 180 10.58 6.25 -14.15
CA LEU A 180 9.71 5.32 -13.48
C LEU A 180 8.97 6.06 -12.35
N ILE A 181 7.65 5.97 -12.37
CA ILE A 181 6.76 6.45 -11.32
C ILE A 181 6.10 5.23 -10.69
N GLU A 182 6.15 5.12 -9.36
CA GLU A 182 5.44 4.10 -8.59
C GLU A 182 4.51 4.79 -7.59
N HIS A 183 3.23 4.40 -7.58
CA HIS A 183 2.26 4.81 -6.56
C HIS A 183 1.88 3.58 -5.73
N ARG A 184 2.01 3.66 -4.41
CA ARG A 184 1.54 2.64 -3.46
C ARG A 184 0.46 3.21 -2.57
N PHE A 185 -0.73 2.66 -2.66
CA PHE A 185 -1.88 3.01 -1.83
C PHE A 185 -1.98 2.05 -0.63
N SER A 186 -2.33 2.57 0.54
CA SER A 186 -2.59 1.77 1.75
C SER A 186 -3.65 2.47 2.60
N VAL A 187 -4.73 1.75 2.86
CA VAL A 187 -5.85 2.20 3.70
C VAL A 187 -5.70 1.66 5.13
N ASP A 188 -6.09 2.47 6.12
CA ASP A 188 -6.22 2.05 7.51
C ASP A 188 -7.30 0.94 7.65
N PRO A 189 -7.11 -0.09 8.49
CA PRO A 189 -8.17 -1.04 8.86
C PRO A 189 -9.53 -0.41 9.23
N GLY A 190 -9.55 0.81 9.77
CA GLY A 190 -10.79 1.54 10.08
C GLY A 190 -11.44 2.26 8.91
N GLY A 191 -10.78 2.34 7.74
CA GLY A 191 -11.29 3.07 6.56
C GLY A 191 -11.23 4.60 6.67
N GLU A 192 -10.72 5.15 7.79
CA GLU A 192 -10.73 6.60 8.04
C GLU A 192 -9.60 7.36 7.31
N SER A 193 -8.48 6.69 7.03
CA SER A 193 -7.31 7.32 6.40
C SER A 193 -6.69 6.44 5.31
N LEU A 194 -6.31 7.10 4.21
CA LEU A 194 -5.60 6.54 3.08
C LEU A 194 -4.22 7.20 3.00
N SER A 195 -3.20 6.41 2.69
CA SER A 195 -1.86 6.91 2.36
C SER A 195 -1.47 6.51 0.94
N MET A 196 -0.79 7.42 0.26
CA MET A 196 -0.21 7.21 -1.07
C MET A 196 1.28 7.55 -1.01
N MET A 197 2.16 6.54 -1.07
CA MET A 197 3.57 6.78 -1.37
C MET A 197 3.72 6.93 -2.89
N THR A 198 4.28 8.05 -3.33
CA THR A 198 4.71 8.27 -4.71
C THR A 198 6.23 8.27 -4.77
N ARG A 199 6.79 7.44 -5.65
CA ARG A 199 8.23 7.30 -5.90
C ARG A 199 8.52 7.62 -7.35
N VAL A 200 9.41 8.56 -7.61
CA VAL A 200 9.83 8.98 -8.94
C VAL A 200 11.34 8.77 -9.08
N GLY A 201 11.77 8.03 -10.11
CA GLY A 201 13.16 7.71 -10.34
C GLY A 201 13.47 7.51 -11.83
N SER A 202 14.76 7.33 -12.17
CA SER A 202 15.16 6.85 -13.49
C SER A 202 16.42 5.98 -13.37
N ARG A 203 16.79 5.30 -14.45
CA ARG A 203 18.00 4.46 -14.45
C ARG A 203 19.24 5.29 -14.10
N ASN A 204 20.05 4.76 -13.18
CA ASN A 204 21.33 5.35 -12.73
C ASN A 204 21.22 6.72 -12.03
N SER A 205 20.06 7.07 -11.46
CA SER A 205 19.87 8.32 -10.72
C SER A 205 19.13 8.10 -9.39
N LEU A 206 19.12 9.13 -8.54
CA LEU A 206 18.49 9.06 -7.23
C LEU A 206 16.97 9.23 -7.37
N SER A 207 16.23 8.29 -6.79
CA SER A 207 14.78 8.39 -6.66
C SER A 207 14.39 9.45 -5.63
N PHE A 208 13.34 10.21 -5.92
CA PHE A 208 12.60 10.99 -4.94
C PHE A 208 11.38 10.20 -4.46
N ASN A 209 11.00 10.34 -3.19
CA ASN A 209 9.77 9.77 -2.63
C ASN A 209 8.97 10.90 -1.96
N LEU A 210 7.64 10.80 -1.99
CA LEU A 210 6.70 11.69 -1.32
C LEU A 210 5.54 10.86 -0.76
N ILE A 211 5.17 11.04 0.50
CA ILE A 211 4.00 10.42 1.11
C ILE A 211 2.89 11.47 1.23
N THR A 212 1.75 11.18 0.62
CA THR A 212 0.52 11.95 0.78
C THR A 212 -0.45 11.16 1.65
N PHE A 213 -1.05 11.84 2.63
CA PHE A 213 -2.15 11.29 3.43
C PHE A 213 -3.47 11.93 3.01
N TYR A 214 -4.52 11.13 3.09
CA TYR A 214 -5.90 11.56 2.89
C TYR A 214 -6.75 11.06 4.05
N ASN A 215 -7.82 11.79 4.34
CA ASN A 215 -8.88 11.42 5.25
C ASN A 215 -10.14 11.12 4.43
N ALA A 216 -10.95 10.15 4.87
CA ALA A 216 -12.24 9.88 4.25
C ALA A 216 -13.17 11.10 4.44
N TYR A 217 -13.96 11.43 3.42
CA TYR A 217 -14.99 12.46 3.51
C TYR A 217 -16.24 12.05 2.74
N ASP A 218 -17.40 12.45 3.24
CA ASP A 218 -18.66 12.34 2.51
C ASP A 218 -18.67 13.40 1.39
N ALA A 219 -18.33 12.97 0.18
CA ALA A 219 -18.47 13.84 -0.98
C ALA A 219 -19.95 14.13 -1.23
N PRO A 220 -20.35 15.39 -1.47
CA PRO A 220 -21.63 15.68 -2.09
C PRO A 220 -21.74 14.88 -3.39
N GLU A 221 -22.95 14.44 -3.74
CA GLU A 221 -23.19 13.90 -5.08
C GLU A 221 -22.75 14.92 -6.14
N ASP A 222 -22.31 14.45 -7.30
CA ASP A 222 -21.86 15.28 -8.43
C ASP A 222 -23.04 16.07 -9.01
N ALA A 223 -23.47 17.11 -8.30
CA ALA A 223 -24.61 17.95 -8.60
C ALA A 223 -24.41 18.78 -9.87
N ILE A 224 -23.30 18.62 -10.60
CA ILE A 224 -22.99 19.28 -11.87
C ILE A 224 -22.47 18.24 -12.89
N HIS A 225 -23.35 17.82 -13.79
CA HIS A 225 -23.06 16.88 -14.85
C HIS A 225 -22.58 17.61 -16.12
N CYS A 226 -21.31 17.38 -16.53
CA CYS A 226 -20.70 18.07 -17.68
C CYS A 226 -20.55 17.17 -18.92
N VAL A 227 -21.21 17.53 -20.02
CA VAL A 227 -21.10 16.84 -21.33
C VAL A 227 -20.28 17.67 -22.33
N GLN A 228 -19.33 17.03 -22.99
CA GLN A 228 -18.60 17.65 -24.11
C GLN A 228 -19.44 17.55 -25.39
N THR A 229 -19.87 18.69 -25.93
CA THR A 229 -20.64 18.77 -27.17
C THR A 229 -19.80 19.29 -28.33
N LEU A 230 -20.04 18.78 -29.55
CA LEU A 230 -19.30 19.18 -30.75
C LEU A 230 -19.59 20.63 -31.19
N SER A 231 -20.76 21.18 -30.84
CA SER A 231 -21.23 22.49 -31.30
C SER A 231 -21.16 23.60 -30.24
N ARG A 232 -21.14 23.27 -28.95
CA ARG A 232 -21.18 24.24 -27.83
C ARG A 232 -20.04 24.07 -26.82
N GLY A 233 -19.10 23.15 -27.05
CA GLY A 233 -18.03 22.86 -26.09
C GLY A 233 -18.55 22.09 -24.87
N ARG A 234 -17.91 22.28 -23.72
CA ARG A 234 -18.29 21.63 -22.46
C ARG A 234 -19.51 22.35 -21.86
N VAL A 235 -20.64 21.66 -21.81
CA VAL A 235 -21.89 22.15 -21.22
C VAL A 235 -22.11 21.41 -19.91
N CYS A 236 -22.29 22.14 -18.82
CA CYS A 236 -22.53 21.58 -17.49
C CYS A 236 -23.95 21.93 -17.04
N SER A 237 -24.72 20.92 -16.64
CA SER A 237 -26.05 21.05 -16.05
C SER A 237 -25.99 20.71 -14.58
N ALA A 238 -26.54 21.57 -13.72
CA ALA A 238 -26.77 21.17 -12.34
C ALA A 238 -27.98 20.23 -12.28
N LEU A 239 -27.86 19.09 -11.59
CA LEU A 239 -29.02 18.29 -11.21
C LEU A 239 -29.37 18.70 -9.78
N GLY A 240 -30.52 19.35 -9.60
CA GLY A 240 -31.06 19.62 -8.28
C GLY A 240 -31.76 18.38 -7.71
N PRO A 241 -31.90 18.26 -6.38
CA PRO A 241 -32.66 17.17 -5.75
C PRO A 241 -34.19 17.27 -5.96
N GLU A 242 -34.65 17.97 -7.00
CA GLU A 242 -36.05 18.20 -7.34
C GLU A 242 -36.38 17.92 -8.83
N ASP A 243 -35.40 17.50 -9.65
CA ASP A 243 -35.57 17.32 -11.11
C ASP A 243 -36.02 15.89 -11.54
N GLU A 244 -36.57 15.08 -10.63
CA GLU A 244 -37.07 13.71 -10.90
C GLU A 244 -38.60 13.58 -10.75
N GLU A 245 -39.35 14.16 -11.69
CA GLU A 245 -40.60 13.67 -12.33
C GLU A 245 -41.36 14.85 -13.02
N PRO A 246 -42.22 14.61 -14.05
CA PRO A 246 -42.60 13.33 -14.66
C PRO A 246 -42.27 13.20 -16.18
#